data_AF-A0A1I3L589-F1
#
_entry.id   AF-A0A1I3L589-F1
#
_cell.length_a   1.000
_cell.length_b   1.000
_cell.length_c   1.000
_cell.angle_alpha   90.00
_cell.angle_beta   90.00
_cell.angle_gamma   90.00
#
_symmetry.space_group_name_H-M   'P 1'
#
loop_
_entity.id
_entity.type
_entity.pdbx_description
1 polymer ?
#
loop_
_entity_poly.entity_id
_entity_poly.type
_entity_poly.pdbx_seq_one_letter_code
_entity_poly.pdbx_strand_id
1 'polypeptide(L)'
;MRSVVVFCLCWLLLGGVPLEADEPISDFAQGLRNRGYFDTALEYVQQLQAVSALSDDARLVLLLERGLTLVQAVPYLTDPAEGQRLAALGEADLREFFKAAPQHPRAAQAMAALGNLLLSQESEKISEEAVDSSKPDRMQLVRMVIQESRGYLQQACDRHQTTWELYPVYLPEDQTDLRAARGAVEEMLIRSQFDLAQCTYWEAQTYPKGSAGAGRLYRQAGAEFEAIHQRYRSQIGGLYARLWQARCFQEQGDGQGIRIALGIYSEILEHHGSSPTMTDLKDRALRFRLVCLNTDFRRDYQLVIQEAEDWLSASNDRTTTTAGVAIQWQLCLALESKAAAKDLSPEQRLDLLQKAHARAYQLSWSRGATARRATEMLQRLTPVLEQAGRIDK
;
A
#
# COMPACT_ATOMS: atom_id res chain seq x y z
N MET A 1 10.15 36.30 83.94
CA MET A 1 10.30 34.85 83.68
C MET A 1 9.80 34.59 82.26
N ARG A 2 10.67 34.07 81.38
CA ARG A 2 10.41 33.85 79.95
C ARG A 2 9.77 32.48 79.74
N SER A 3 8.60 32.42 79.11
CA SER A 3 7.94 31.18 78.71
C SER A 3 8.57 30.65 77.42
N VAL A 4 9.05 29.40 77.47
CA VAL A 4 9.60 28.66 76.34
C VAL A 4 8.47 27.94 75.62
N VAL A 5 8.30 28.19 74.32
CA VAL A 5 7.40 27.47 73.43
C VAL A 5 8.17 26.28 72.84
N VAL A 6 7.73 25.06 73.13
CA VAL A 6 8.27 23.82 72.55
C VAL A 6 7.55 23.54 71.24
N PHE A 7 8.30 23.55 70.13
CA PHE A 7 7.81 23.21 68.79
C PHE A 7 7.99 21.69 68.58
N CYS A 8 6.88 20.94 68.54
CA CYS A 8 6.88 19.54 68.10
C CYS A 8 6.88 19.50 66.56
N LEU A 9 8.02 19.17 65.96
CA LEU A 9 8.11 18.79 64.55
C LEU A 9 7.60 17.35 64.38
N CYS A 10 6.37 17.18 63.92
CA CYS A 10 5.90 15.91 63.35
C CYS A 10 6.48 15.76 61.93
N TRP A 11 7.46 14.88 61.78
CA TRP A 11 7.89 14.35 60.49
C TRP A 11 6.74 13.59 59.83
N LEU A 12 6.11 14.19 58.83
CA LEU A 12 5.27 13.51 57.86
C LEU A 12 6.19 12.72 56.91
N LEU A 13 6.25 11.41 57.13
CA LEU A 13 6.75 10.44 56.16
C LEU A 13 5.83 10.49 54.93
N LEU A 14 6.21 11.31 53.94
CA LEU A 14 5.72 11.21 52.57
C LEU A 14 6.20 9.87 52.01
N GLY A 15 5.38 8.83 52.16
CA GLY A 15 5.48 7.63 51.35
C GLY A 15 5.28 8.05 49.90
N GLY A 16 6.38 8.12 49.14
CA GLY A 16 6.32 8.25 47.70
C GLY A 16 5.58 7.04 47.16
N VAL A 17 4.33 7.22 46.75
CA VAL A 17 3.72 6.32 45.79
C VAL A 17 4.61 6.42 44.55
N PRO A 18 5.23 5.34 44.06
CA PRO A 18 5.86 5.38 42.76
C PRO A 18 4.75 5.74 41.77
N LEU A 19 4.80 6.98 41.27
CA LEU A 19 4.22 7.28 39.98
C LEU A 19 5.07 6.48 38.99
N GLU A 20 4.71 5.23 38.75
CA GLU A 20 5.06 4.57 37.49
C GLU A 20 4.43 5.44 36.41
N ALA A 21 5.24 6.35 35.86
CA ALA A 21 4.94 6.94 34.58
C ALA A 21 5.01 5.77 33.60
N ASP A 22 3.87 5.15 33.36
CA ASP A 22 3.70 4.07 32.40
C ASP A 22 4.15 4.63 31.05
N GLU A 23 5.32 4.21 30.58
CA GLU A 23 5.84 4.67 29.30
C GLU A 23 4.80 4.31 28.23
N PRO A 24 4.39 5.22 27.34
CA PRO A 24 3.41 4.90 26.31
C PRO A 24 4.06 4.03 25.23
N ILE A 25 4.27 2.74 25.54
CA ILE A 25 4.97 1.73 24.72
C ILE A 25 4.51 1.80 23.26
N SER A 26 3.19 1.91 23.09
CA SER A 26 2.53 1.93 21.78
C SER A 26 2.90 3.19 20.98
N ASP A 27 2.88 4.36 21.62
CA ASP A 27 3.15 5.64 20.95
C ASP A 27 4.61 5.75 20.55
N PHE A 28 5.52 5.29 21.42
CA PHE A 28 6.96 5.29 21.13
C PHE A 28 7.28 4.33 19.97
N ALA A 29 6.81 3.08 20.04
CA ALA A 29 7.02 2.10 18.98
C ALA A 29 6.41 2.56 17.65
N GLN A 30 5.20 3.15 17.67
CA GLN A 30 4.58 3.73 16.48
C GLN A 30 5.38 4.92 15.94
N GLY A 31 5.91 5.78 16.81
CA GLY A 31 6.75 6.91 16.44
C GLY A 31 8.04 6.50 15.72
N LEU A 32 8.65 5.38 16.12
CA LEU A 32 9.80 4.78 15.44
C LEU A 32 9.42 4.21 14.07
N ARG A 33 8.33 3.43 13.99
CA ARG A 33 7.83 2.88 12.71
C ARG A 33 7.48 3.96 11.69
N ASN A 34 6.83 5.03 12.14
CA ASN A 34 6.48 6.17 11.28
C ASN A 34 7.71 6.85 10.64
N ARG A 35 8.89 6.68 11.25
CA ARG A 35 10.18 7.19 10.74
C ARG A 35 11.00 6.14 10.00
N GLY A 36 10.49 4.91 9.88
CA GLY A 36 11.18 3.79 9.24
C GLY A 36 12.24 3.11 10.12
N TYR A 37 12.29 3.41 11.43
CA TYR A 37 13.25 2.80 12.37
C TYR A 37 12.73 1.45 12.90
N PHE A 38 12.53 0.49 12.00
CA PHE A 38 11.95 -0.82 12.35
C PHE A 38 12.86 -1.64 13.27
N ASP A 39 14.16 -1.68 12.99
CA ASP A 39 15.13 -2.42 13.82
C ASP A 39 15.18 -1.86 15.24
N THR A 40 15.26 -0.53 15.37
CA THR A 40 15.23 0.14 16.68
C THR A 40 13.91 -0.08 17.42
N ALA A 41 12.78 -0.13 16.71
CA ALA A 41 11.50 -0.46 17.32
C ALA A 41 11.46 -1.91 17.84
N LEU A 42 12.05 -2.86 17.10
CA LEU A 42 12.18 -4.25 17.56
C LEU A 42 13.11 -4.36 18.77
N GLU A 43 14.26 -3.68 18.75
CA GLU A 43 15.18 -3.62 19.89
C GLU A 43 14.49 -3.05 21.14
N TYR A 44 13.73 -1.97 21.00
CA TYR A 44 12.95 -1.38 22.08
C TYR A 44 11.95 -2.38 22.67
N VAL A 45 11.16 -3.04 21.83
CA VAL A 45 10.20 -4.05 22.27
C VAL A 45 10.90 -5.23 22.97
N GLN A 46 12.04 -5.68 22.46
CA GLN A 46 12.82 -6.76 23.06
C GLN A 46 13.41 -6.38 24.43
N GLN A 47 13.90 -5.16 24.57
CA GLN A 47 14.42 -4.65 25.84
C GLN A 47 13.34 -4.63 26.92
N LEU A 48 12.12 -4.18 26.57
CA LEU A 48 11.00 -4.21 27.50
C LEU A 48 10.55 -5.64 27.83
N GLN A 49 10.52 -6.54 26.84
CA GLN A 49 10.20 -7.96 27.08
C GLN A 49 11.16 -8.65 28.07
N ALA A 50 12.40 -8.17 28.19
CA ALA A 50 13.39 -8.70 29.14
C ALA A 50 13.14 -8.25 30.60
N VAL A 51 12.25 -7.28 30.83
CA VAL A 51 11.88 -6.81 32.17
C VAL A 51 10.94 -7.83 32.84
N SER A 52 11.34 -8.37 33.99
CA SER A 52 10.61 -9.44 34.69
C SER A 52 9.29 -9.01 35.36
N ALA A 53 9.06 -7.71 35.54
CA ALA A 53 7.95 -7.16 36.31
C ALA A 53 6.77 -6.62 35.47
N LEU A 54 6.67 -6.97 34.18
CA LEU A 54 5.58 -6.48 33.33
C LEU A 54 4.20 -7.01 33.76
N SER A 55 3.17 -6.18 33.62
CA SER A 55 1.77 -6.60 33.71
C SER A 55 1.38 -7.51 32.52
N ASP A 56 0.29 -8.27 32.66
CA ASP A 56 -0.21 -9.10 31.56
C ASP A 56 -0.64 -8.25 30.35
N ASP A 57 -1.21 -7.08 30.59
CA ASP A 57 -1.59 -6.13 29.54
C ASP A 57 -0.36 -5.60 28.80
N ALA A 58 0.68 -5.19 29.53
CA ALA A 58 1.94 -4.75 28.92
C ALA A 58 2.60 -5.85 28.08
N ARG A 59 2.55 -7.12 28.53
CA ARG A 59 3.02 -8.26 27.74
C ARG A 59 2.25 -8.42 26.42
N LEU A 60 0.91 -8.29 26.46
CA LEU A 60 0.06 -8.35 25.27
C LEU A 60 0.34 -7.19 24.32
N VAL A 61 0.50 -5.96 24.84
CA VAL A 61 0.87 -4.78 24.05
C VAL A 61 2.21 -5.00 23.35
N LEU A 62 3.24 -5.49 24.05
CA LEU A 62 4.54 -5.77 23.44
C LEU A 62 4.47 -6.83 22.35
N LEU A 63 3.65 -7.88 22.54
CA LEU A 63 3.42 -8.89 21.50
C LEU A 63 2.79 -8.26 20.25
N LEU A 64 1.77 -7.41 20.42
CA LEU A 64 1.14 -6.68 19.33
C LEU A 64 2.15 -5.75 18.64
N GLU A 65 2.90 -4.95 19.39
CA GLU A 65 3.90 -4.02 18.85
C GLU A 65 4.98 -4.73 18.05
N ARG A 66 5.44 -5.90 18.51
CA ARG A 66 6.38 -6.74 17.75
C ARG A 66 5.78 -7.19 16.43
N GLY A 67 4.57 -7.76 16.47
CA GLY A 67 3.86 -8.21 15.28
C GLY A 67 3.65 -7.09 14.25
N LEU A 68 3.17 -5.93 14.69
CA LEU A 68 2.98 -4.75 13.83
C LEU A 68 4.28 -4.26 13.22
N THR A 69 5.36 -4.23 13.99
CA THR A 69 6.67 -3.77 13.52
C THR A 69 7.24 -4.72 12.46
N LEU A 70 7.15 -6.03 12.70
CA LEU A 70 7.62 -7.05 11.76
C LEU A 70 6.90 -6.95 10.41
N VAL A 71 5.56 -6.87 10.40
CA VAL A 71 4.79 -6.81 9.15
C VAL A 71 4.96 -5.49 8.40
N GLN A 72 5.13 -4.37 9.12
CA GLN A 72 5.36 -3.06 8.50
C GLN A 72 6.77 -2.91 7.91
N ALA A 73 7.75 -3.67 8.40
CA ALA A 73 9.11 -3.66 7.88
C ALA A 73 9.23 -4.36 6.52
N VAL A 74 8.38 -5.36 6.23
CA VAL A 74 8.46 -6.22 5.04
C VAL A 74 8.60 -5.44 3.72
N PRO A 75 7.80 -4.39 3.42
CA PRO A 75 7.90 -3.66 2.16
C PRO A 75 9.22 -2.89 1.96
N TYR A 76 10.00 -2.69 3.03
CA TYR A 76 11.27 -1.96 3.00
C TYR A 76 12.47 -2.89 2.88
N LEU A 77 12.27 -4.21 2.95
CA LEU A 77 13.34 -5.18 2.87
C LEU A 77 13.77 -5.42 1.43
N THR A 78 15.09 -5.57 1.28
CA THR A 78 15.69 -5.90 0.00
C THR A 78 15.91 -7.39 -0.20
N ASP A 79 15.97 -8.18 0.87
CA ASP A 79 16.09 -9.64 0.77
C ASP A 79 14.69 -10.28 0.86
N PRO A 80 14.21 -10.95 -0.20
CA PRO A 80 12.91 -11.63 -0.16
C PRO A 80 12.83 -12.74 0.89
N ALA A 81 13.92 -13.44 1.17
CA ALA A 81 13.92 -14.52 2.15
C ALA A 81 13.74 -13.97 3.56
N GLU A 82 14.42 -12.86 3.85
CA GLU A 82 14.23 -12.12 5.10
C GLU A 82 12.82 -11.54 5.21
N GLY A 83 12.29 -10.98 4.11
CA GLY A 83 10.89 -10.51 4.06
C GLY A 83 9.88 -11.59 4.41
N GLN A 84 10.04 -12.80 3.85
CA GLN A 84 9.21 -13.96 4.19
C GLN A 84 9.36 -14.38 5.65
N ARG A 85 10.58 -14.35 6.19
CA ARG A 85 10.85 -14.68 7.59
C ARG A 85 10.16 -13.69 8.53
N LEU A 86 10.31 -12.39 8.31
CA LEU A 86 9.65 -11.37 9.14
C LEU A 86 8.13 -11.44 9.03
N ALA A 87 7.60 -11.65 7.83
CA ALA A 87 6.16 -11.83 7.61
C ALA A 87 5.61 -13.01 8.44
N ALA A 88 6.28 -14.16 8.42
CA ALA A 88 5.87 -15.35 9.16
C ALA A 88 5.91 -15.14 10.68
N LEU A 89 6.94 -14.46 11.19
CA LEU A 89 7.04 -14.11 12.61
C LEU A 89 5.94 -13.11 13.02
N GLY A 90 5.73 -12.07 12.21
CA GLY A 90 4.70 -11.07 12.48
C GLY A 90 3.30 -11.67 12.45
N GLU A 91 3.02 -12.56 11.49
CA GLU A 91 1.78 -13.32 11.45
C GLU A 91 1.57 -14.14 12.74
N ALA A 92 2.58 -14.88 13.19
CA ALA A 92 2.50 -15.69 14.39
C ALA A 92 2.17 -14.84 15.64
N ASP A 93 2.86 -13.71 15.81
CA ASP A 93 2.64 -12.77 16.91
C ASP A 93 1.22 -12.18 16.91
N LEU A 94 0.73 -11.75 15.73
CA LEU A 94 -0.61 -11.17 15.59
C LEU A 94 -1.70 -12.21 15.87
N ARG A 95 -1.53 -13.45 15.41
CA ARG A 95 -2.45 -14.56 15.72
C ARG A 95 -2.42 -14.93 17.20
N GLU A 96 -1.25 -14.94 17.84
CA GLU A 96 -1.12 -15.19 19.27
C GLU A 96 -1.79 -14.11 20.10
N PHE A 97 -1.58 -12.83 19.76
CA PHE A 97 -2.25 -11.70 20.41
C PHE A 97 -3.78 -11.84 20.34
N PHE A 98 -4.31 -12.15 19.15
CA PHE A 98 -5.76 -12.33 18.98
C PHE A 98 -6.30 -13.50 19.81
N LYS A 99 -5.57 -14.62 19.87
CA LYS A 99 -5.95 -15.79 20.68
C LYS A 99 -5.94 -15.47 22.17
N ALA A 100 -4.95 -14.71 22.63
CA ALA A 100 -4.79 -14.37 24.04
C ALA A 100 -5.76 -13.28 24.51
N ALA A 101 -6.10 -12.32 23.64
CA ALA A 101 -6.89 -11.14 24.02
C ALA A 101 -7.91 -10.73 22.94
N PRO A 102 -8.90 -11.58 22.61
CA PRO A 102 -9.84 -11.33 21.51
C PRO A 102 -10.73 -10.09 21.70
N GLN A 103 -10.91 -9.63 22.94
CA GLN A 103 -11.69 -8.42 23.28
C GLN A 103 -10.81 -7.20 23.60
N HIS A 104 -9.49 -7.29 23.40
CA HIS A 104 -8.60 -6.16 23.65
C HIS A 104 -9.01 -4.95 22.78
N PRO A 105 -8.93 -3.71 23.29
CA PRO A 105 -9.29 -2.50 22.52
C PRO A 105 -8.55 -2.40 21.17
N ARG A 106 -7.31 -2.90 21.12
CA ARG A 106 -6.45 -2.91 19.92
C ARG A 106 -6.56 -4.17 19.05
N ALA A 107 -7.50 -5.08 19.33
CA ALA A 107 -7.69 -6.28 18.52
C ALA A 107 -8.07 -5.97 17.07
N ALA A 108 -8.80 -4.88 16.80
CA ALA A 108 -9.11 -4.44 15.44
C ALA A 108 -7.84 -4.09 14.64
N GLN A 109 -6.84 -3.49 15.29
CA GLN A 109 -5.55 -3.17 14.67
C GLN A 109 -4.77 -4.43 14.30
N ALA A 110 -4.75 -5.43 15.19
CA ALA A 110 -4.10 -6.72 14.93
C ALA A 110 -4.76 -7.46 13.75
N MET A 111 -6.10 -7.50 13.74
CA MET A 111 -6.90 -8.09 12.66
C MET A 111 -6.65 -7.40 11.32
N ALA A 112 -6.63 -6.07 11.30
CA ALA A 112 -6.36 -5.29 10.09
C ALA A 112 -4.94 -5.58 9.56
N ALA A 113 -3.94 -5.61 10.44
CA ALA A 113 -2.57 -5.91 10.06
C ALA A 113 -2.43 -7.34 9.49
N LEU A 114 -3.03 -8.33 10.14
CA LEU A 114 -3.01 -9.72 9.68
C LEU A 114 -3.72 -9.90 8.33
N GLY A 115 -4.93 -9.34 8.20
CA GLY A 115 -5.69 -9.40 6.95
C GLY A 115 -4.94 -8.76 5.79
N ASN A 116 -4.33 -7.60 6.01
CA ASN A 116 -3.53 -6.91 5.00
C ASN A 116 -2.24 -7.65 4.64
N LEU A 117 -1.58 -8.29 5.60
CA LEU A 117 -0.40 -9.11 5.34
C LEU A 117 -0.74 -10.27 4.40
N LEU A 118 -1.78 -11.04 4.74
CA LEU A 118 -2.25 -12.17 3.94
C LEU A 118 -2.62 -11.73 2.52
N LEU A 119 -3.39 -10.64 2.40
CA LEU A 119 -3.78 -10.11 1.09
C LEU A 119 -2.57 -9.67 0.26
N SER A 120 -1.59 -9.01 0.89
CA SER A 120 -0.38 -8.51 0.21
C SER A 120 0.46 -9.67 -0.34
N GLN A 121 0.71 -10.71 0.46
CA GLN A 121 1.45 -11.91 0.04
C GLN A 121 0.78 -12.60 -1.15
N GLU A 122 -0.54 -12.73 -1.15
CA GLU A 122 -1.28 -13.33 -2.26
C GLU A 122 -1.31 -12.44 -3.50
N SER A 123 -1.46 -11.12 -3.34
CA SER A 123 -1.44 -10.18 -4.45
C SER A 123 -0.09 -10.13 -5.19
N GLU A 124 1.01 -10.35 -4.47
CA GLU A 124 2.34 -10.47 -5.04
C GLU A 124 2.46 -11.75 -5.88
N LYS A 125 2.03 -12.89 -5.33
CA LYS A 125 1.97 -14.18 -6.06
C LYS A 125 1.12 -14.10 -7.33
N ILE A 126 0.01 -13.36 -7.30
CA ILE A 126 -0.82 -13.11 -8.49
C ILE A 126 -0.07 -12.22 -9.50
N SER A 127 0.72 -11.25 -9.05
CA SER A 127 1.39 -10.29 -9.93
C SER A 127 2.64 -10.86 -10.62
N GLU A 128 3.33 -11.81 -9.97
CA GLU A 128 4.53 -12.47 -10.52
C GLU A 128 4.20 -13.50 -11.61
N GLU A 129 2.97 -14.00 -11.62
CA GLU A 129 2.56 -15.09 -12.48
C GLU A 129 1.35 -14.71 -13.31
N ALA A 130 1.40 -15.00 -14.62
CA ALA A 130 0.17 -14.98 -15.40
C ALA A 130 -0.77 -16.05 -14.80
N VAL A 131 -2.06 -15.73 -14.68
CA VAL A 131 -3.09 -16.70 -14.28
C VAL A 131 -3.02 -17.88 -15.25
N ASP A 132 -2.38 -18.95 -14.78
CA ASP A 132 -2.17 -20.15 -15.56
C ASP A 132 -3.40 -21.04 -15.43
N SER A 133 -4.23 -21.06 -16.48
CA SER A 133 -5.43 -21.90 -16.53
C SER A 133 -5.12 -23.39 -16.37
N SER A 134 -3.86 -23.82 -16.50
CA SER A 134 -3.43 -25.20 -16.25
C SER A 134 -3.20 -25.51 -14.77
N LYS A 135 -3.24 -24.52 -13.86
CA LYS A 135 -3.05 -24.68 -12.40
C LYS A 135 -4.25 -24.16 -11.59
N PRO A 136 -5.47 -24.68 -11.80
CA PRO A 136 -6.69 -24.20 -11.14
C PRO A 136 -6.65 -24.33 -9.61
N ASP A 137 -6.03 -25.39 -9.10
CA ASP A 137 -5.93 -25.68 -7.66
C ASP A 137 -5.15 -24.58 -6.92
N ARG A 138 -4.11 -24.03 -7.56
CA ARG A 138 -3.35 -22.92 -6.98
C ARG A 138 -4.22 -21.68 -6.81
N MET A 139 -4.95 -21.28 -7.84
CA MET A 139 -5.83 -20.10 -7.74
C MET A 139 -6.96 -20.31 -6.74
N GLN A 140 -7.36 -21.56 -6.49
CA GLN A 140 -8.29 -21.89 -5.41
C GLN A 140 -7.69 -21.66 -4.02
N LEU A 141 -6.43 -22.06 -3.80
CA LEU A 141 -5.73 -21.76 -2.54
C LEU A 141 -5.58 -20.25 -2.32
N VAL A 142 -5.20 -19.50 -3.36
CA VAL A 142 -5.13 -18.03 -3.32
C VAL A 142 -6.48 -17.43 -2.89
N ARG A 143 -7.58 -17.91 -3.49
CA ARG A 143 -8.94 -17.47 -3.10
C ARG A 143 -9.27 -17.80 -1.65
N MET A 144 -8.87 -18.98 -1.13
CA MET A 144 -9.11 -19.33 0.28
C MET A 144 -8.40 -18.38 1.23
N VAL A 145 -7.15 -18.01 0.95
CA VAL A 145 -6.40 -17.04 1.77
C VAL A 145 -7.00 -15.63 1.65
N ILE A 146 -7.46 -15.21 0.47
CA ILE A 146 -8.20 -13.94 0.32
C ILE A 146 -9.49 -13.94 1.14
N GLN A 147 -10.22 -15.06 1.21
CA GLN A 147 -11.41 -15.16 2.05
C GLN A 147 -11.07 -15.14 3.55
N GLU A 148 -9.97 -15.77 3.97
CA GLU A 148 -9.47 -15.65 5.35
C GLU A 148 -9.12 -14.18 5.69
N SER A 149 -8.36 -13.52 4.81
CA SER A 149 -8.03 -12.09 4.92
C SER A 149 -9.29 -11.23 5.06
N ARG A 150 -10.29 -11.45 4.19
CA ARG A 150 -11.59 -10.75 4.24
C ARG A 150 -12.27 -10.94 5.59
N GLY A 151 -12.22 -12.14 6.17
CA GLY A 151 -12.79 -12.43 7.50
C GLY A 151 -12.16 -11.60 8.62
N TYR A 152 -10.83 -11.41 8.61
CA TYR A 152 -10.16 -10.54 9.58
C TYR A 152 -10.47 -9.06 9.34
N LEU A 153 -10.43 -8.63 8.08
CA LEU A 153 -10.68 -7.23 7.72
C LEU A 153 -12.12 -6.82 8.01
N GLN A 154 -13.09 -7.73 7.87
CA GLN A 154 -14.49 -7.47 8.21
C GLN A 154 -14.64 -7.22 9.70
N GLN A 155 -14.07 -8.09 10.53
CA GLN A 155 -14.11 -7.92 11.99
C GLN A 155 -13.40 -6.63 12.44
N ALA A 156 -12.29 -6.27 11.80
CA ALA A 156 -11.61 -5.00 12.06
C ALA A 156 -12.50 -3.81 11.69
N CYS A 157 -13.12 -3.83 10.50
CA CYS A 157 -14.02 -2.80 10.02
C CYS A 157 -15.23 -2.61 10.95
N ASP A 158 -15.88 -3.70 11.35
CA ASP A 158 -17.06 -3.66 12.23
C ASP A 158 -16.71 -3.06 13.60
N ARG A 159 -15.52 -3.37 14.14
CA ARG A 159 -15.02 -2.78 15.39
C ARG A 159 -14.68 -1.30 15.22
N HIS A 160 -13.98 -0.91 14.16
CA HIS A 160 -13.71 0.51 13.89
C HIS A 160 -15.00 1.30 13.71
N GLN A 161 -16.00 0.72 13.06
CA GLN A 161 -17.32 1.33 12.91
C GLN A 161 -18.01 1.50 14.27
N THR A 162 -18.04 0.44 15.09
CA THR A 162 -18.62 0.50 16.44
C THR A 162 -17.93 1.58 17.27
N THR A 163 -16.60 1.68 17.22
CA THR A 163 -15.84 2.72 17.94
C THR A 163 -16.14 4.12 17.39
N TRP A 164 -16.25 4.28 16.07
CA TRP A 164 -16.56 5.57 15.45
C TRP A 164 -17.96 6.07 15.84
N GLU A 165 -18.93 5.16 15.94
CA GLU A 165 -20.32 5.46 16.31
C GLU A 165 -20.48 5.89 17.78
N LEU A 166 -19.46 5.66 18.64
CA LEU A 166 -19.44 6.19 20.01
C LEU A 166 -19.23 7.71 20.07
N TYR A 167 -18.67 8.30 19.01
CA TYR A 167 -18.43 9.73 18.98
C TYR A 167 -19.70 10.52 18.66
N PRO A 168 -19.93 11.67 19.31
CA PRO A 168 -21.07 12.53 19.01
C PRO A 168 -21.03 13.02 17.56
N VAL A 169 -22.22 13.14 16.95
CA VAL A 169 -22.36 13.70 15.59
C VAL A 169 -21.73 15.10 15.50
N TYR A 170 -21.99 15.94 16.51
CA TYR A 170 -21.43 17.29 16.63
C TYR A 170 -20.40 17.35 17.76
N LEU A 171 -19.22 17.87 17.44
CA LEU A 171 -18.19 18.23 18.40
C LEU A 171 -17.94 19.75 18.31
N PRO A 172 -17.86 20.49 19.43
CA PRO A 172 -17.41 21.89 19.49
C PRO A 172 -15.94 22.09 19.07
N GLU A 173 -15.60 23.26 18.48
CA GLU A 173 -14.26 23.54 17.89
C GLU A 173 -13.13 23.54 18.90
N ASP A 174 -13.42 23.90 20.14
CA ASP A 174 -12.50 23.91 21.28
C ASP A 174 -12.15 22.50 21.80
N GLN A 175 -12.89 21.46 21.41
CA GLN A 175 -12.59 20.07 21.76
C GLN A 175 -11.58 19.44 20.79
N THR A 176 -10.39 20.04 20.69
CA THR A 176 -9.35 19.66 19.71
C THR A 176 -8.95 18.20 19.82
N ASP A 177 -8.72 17.70 21.03
CA ASP A 177 -8.24 16.33 21.26
C ASP A 177 -9.30 15.29 20.92
N LEU A 178 -10.56 15.55 21.27
CA LEU A 178 -11.66 14.66 20.96
C LEU A 178 -11.95 14.62 19.45
N ARG A 179 -11.80 15.76 18.76
CA ARG A 179 -11.87 15.81 17.28
C ARG A 179 -10.73 15.04 16.63
N ALA A 180 -9.51 15.17 17.15
CA ALA A 180 -8.36 14.41 16.65
C ALA A 180 -8.54 12.91 16.85
N ALA A 181 -9.02 12.48 18.03
CA ALA A 181 -9.33 11.09 18.33
C ALA A 181 -10.43 10.53 17.41
N ARG A 182 -11.52 11.29 17.19
CA ARG A 182 -12.57 10.92 16.23
C ARG A 182 -12.01 10.78 14.81
N GLY A 183 -11.17 11.73 14.38
CA GLY A 183 -10.52 11.71 13.08
C GLY A 183 -9.66 10.47 12.88
N ALA A 184 -8.84 10.10 13.87
CA ALA A 184 -8.01 8.90 13.81
C ALA A 184 -8.85 7.61 13.68
N VAL A 185 -9.96 7.50 14.41
CA VAL A 185 -10.88 6.35 14.29
C VAL A 185 -11.61 6.35 12.93
N GLU A 186 -11.97 7.53 12.41
CA GLU A 186 -12.56 7.65 11.06
C GLU A 186 -11.58 7.21 9.97
N GLU A 187 -10.31 7.60 10.07
CA GLU A 187 -9.25 7.15 9.15
C GLU A 187 -9.08 5.63 9.19
N MET A 188 -9.08 5.02 10.38
CA MET A 188 -9.05 3.57 10.55
C MET A 188 -10.26 2.89 9.91
N LEU A 189 -11.47 3.45 10.07
CA LEU A 189 -12.68 2.94 9.45
C LEU A 189 -12.62 3.02 7.92
N ILE A 190 -12.24 4.17 7.36
CA ILE A 190 -12.09 4.37 5.91
C ILE A 190 -11.07 3.36 5.36
N ARG A 191 -9.95 3.19 6.07
CA ARG A 191 -8.90 2.25 5.66
C ARG A 191 -9.42 0.81 5.65
N SER A 192 -10.12 0.36 6.69
CA SER A 192 -10.67 -1.00 6.73
C SER A 192 -11.74 -1.25 5.67
N GLN A 193 -12.59 -0.27 5.36
CA GLN A 193 -13.54 -0.37 4.25
C GLN A 193 -12.81 -0.49 2.91
N PHE A 194 -11.75 0.28 2.72
CA PHE A 194 -10.93 0.22 1.52
C PHE A 194 -10.24 -1.16 1.39
N ASP A 195 -9.65 -1.68 2.46
CA ASP A 195 -8.98 -2.99 2.47
C ASP A 195 -9.98 -4.13 2.16
N LEU A 196 -11.21 -4.05 2.66
CA LEU A 196 -12.29 -5.00 2.32
C LEU A 196 -12.63 -4.98 0.81
N ALA A 197 -12.72 -3.80 0.21
CA ALA A 197 -12.95 -3.66 -1.21
C ALA A 197 -11.77 -4.20 -2.05
N GLN A 198 -10.54 -4.09 -1.53
CA GLN A 198 -9.37 -4.71 -2.16
C GLN A 198 -9.46 -6.24 -2.19
N CYS A 199 -10.04 -6.90 -1.17
CA CYS A 199 -10.27 -8.36 -1.23
C CYS A 199 -11.09 -8.75 -2.47
N THR A 200 -12.16 -8.01 -2.77
CA THR A 200 -13.01 -8.27 -3.95
C THR A 200 -12.25 -8.04 -5.25
N TYR A 201 -11.44 -6.99 -5.32
CA TYR A 201 -10.58 -6.73 -6.47
C TYR A 201 -9.56 -7.86 -6.71
N TRP A 202 -8.83 -8.26 -5.67
CA TRP A 202 -7.78 -9.29 -5.81
C TRP A 202 -8.38 -10.67 -6.05
N GLU A 203 -9.56 -10.95 -5.51
CA GLU A 203 -10.32 -12.16 -5.85
C GLU A 203 -10.63 -12.22 -7.35
N ALA A 204 -11.02 -11.08 -7.96
CA ALA A 204 -11.25 -10.99 -9.41
C ALA A 204 -10.00 -11.35 -10.22
N GLN A 205 -8.82 -10.98 -9.73
CA GLN A 205 -7.53 -11.26 -10.38
C GLN A 205 -7.14 -12.75 -10.36
N THR A 206 -7.83 -13.58 -9.56
CA THR A 206 -7.63 -15.04 -9.55
C THR A 206 -8.35 -15.77 -10.69
N TYR A 207 -9.15 -15.04 -11.47
CA TYR A 207 -9.89 -15.56 -12.61
C TYR A 207 -9.19 -15.19 -13.92
N PRO A 208 -9.38 -15.97 -15.00
CA PRO A 208 -8.87 -15.61 -16.31
C PRO A 208 -9.35 -14.23 -16.75
N LYS A 209 -8.45 -13.45 -17.36
CA LYS A 209 -8.75 -12.11 -17.87
C LYS A 209 -9.91 -12.15 -18.86
N GLY A 210 -10.87 -11.23 -18.71
CA GLY A 210 -12.07 -11.15 -19.56
C GLY A 210 -13.15 -12.20 -19.25
N SER A 211 -12.95 -13.09 -18.27
CA SER A 211 -13.99 -14.03 -17.86
C SER A 211 -15.18 -13.34 -17.20
N ALA A 212 -16.38 -13.94 -17.31
CA ALA A 212 -17.59 -13.43 -16.66
C ALA A 212 -17.44 -13.37 -15.13
N GLY A 213 -16.69 -14.30 -14.54
CA GLY A 213 -16.37 -14.33 -13.11
C GLY A 213 -15.55 -13.10 -12.68
N ALA A 214 -14.45 -12.83 -13.38
CA ALA A 214 -13.64 -11.63 -13.16
C ALA A 214 -14.48 -10.35 -13.33
N GLY A 215 -15.23 -10.26 -14.43
CA GLY A 215 -16.07 -9.08 -14.73
C GLY A 215 -17.14 -8.80 -13.67
N ARG A 216 -17.76 -9.84 -13.09
CA ARG A 216 -18.70 -9.67 -11.98
C ARG A 216 -18.01 -9.08 -10.75
N LEU A 217 -16.86 -9.61 -10.36
CA LEU A 217 -16.12 -9.15 -9.19
C LEU A 217 -15.54 -7.75 -9.39
N TYR A 218 -15.07 -7.39 -10.59
CA TYR A 218 -14.64 -6.01 -10.86
C TYR A 218 -15.79 -5.00 -10.77
N ARG A 219 -17.01 -5.36 -11.20
CA ARG A 219 -18.18 -4.49 -11.01
C ARG A 219 -18.52 -4.34 -9.53
N GLN A 220 -18.45 -5.44 -8.77
CA GLN A 220 -18.69 -5.41 -7.34
C GLN A 220 -17.65 -4.54 -6.61
N ALA A 221 -16.36 -4.81 -6.81
CA ALA A 221 -15.28 -4.00 -6.22
C ALA A 221 -15.38 -2.52 -6.63
N GLY A 222 -15.71 -2.25 -7.90
CA GLY A 222 -15.94 -0.88 -8.38
C GLY A 222 -17.06 -0.16 -7.61
N ALA A 223 -18.17 -0.85 -7.33
CA ALA A 223 -19.27 -0.29 -6.52
C ALA A 223 -18.89 -0.11 -5.04
N GLU A 224 -18.13 -1.05 -4.46
CA GLU A 224 -17.59 -0.96 -3.10
C GLU A 224 -16.68 0.28 -2.95
N PHE A 225 -15.75 0.48 -3.89
CA PHE A 225 -14.89 1.67 -3.92
C PHE A 225 -15.67 2.96 -4.18
N GLU A 226 -16.69 2.92 -5.04
CA GLU A 226 -17.55 4.07 -5.29
C GLU A 226 -18.26 4.52 -4.01
N ALA A 227 -18.82 3.58 -3.24
CA ALA A 227 -19.51 3.90 -1.99
C ALA A 227 -18.58 4.61 -0.99
N ILE A 228 -17.33 4.16 -0.87
CA ILE A 228 -16.30 4.81 -0.03
C ILE A 228 -16.02 6.22 -0.55
N HIS A 229 -15.77 6.39 -1.85
CA HIS A 229 -15.53 7.71 -2.43
C HIS A 229 -16.71 8.65 -2.21
N GLN A 230 -17.95 8.21 -2.46
CA GLN A 230 -19.14 9.04 -2.26
C GLN A 230 -19.30 9.52 -0.82
N ARG A 231 -18.90 8.70 0.17
CA ARG A 231 -18.93 9.08 1.58
C ARG A 231 -17.78 10.02 1.98
N TYR A 232 -16.60 9.85 1.39
CA TYR A 232 -15.37 10.53 1.80
C TYR A 232 -14.69 11.33 0.66
N ARG A 233 -15.47 11.95 -0.23
CA ARG A 233 -15.03 12.50 -1.55
C ARG A 233 -13.75 13.33 -1.51
N SER A 234 -13.60 14.18 -0.50
CA SER A 234 -12.46 15.10 -0.38
C SER A 234 -11.35 14.60 0.55
N GLN A 235 -11.56 13.47 1.23
CA GLN A 235 -10.55 12.88 2.09
C GLN A 235 -9.63 11.97 1.28
N ILE A 236 -8.38 11.85 1.70
CA ILE A 236 -7.37 11.07 0.98
C ILE A 236 -7.80 9.61 0.76
N GLY A 237 -8.43 8.99 1.76
CA GLY A 237 -8.96 7.62 1.65
C GLY A 237 -10.07 7.48 0.59
N GLY A 238 -10.94 8.48 0.46
CA GLY A 238 -11.95 8.51 -0.60
C GLY A 238 -11.36 8.74 -1.99
N LEU A 239 -10.24 9.46 -2.11
CA LEU A 239 -9.51 9.61 -3.37
C LEU A 239 -8.75 8.33 -3.77
N TYR A 240 -8.18 7.59 -2.80
CA TYR A 240 -7.68 6.24 -3.07
C TYR A 240 -8.80 5.30 -3.52
N ALA A 241 -9.98 5.34 -2.89
CA ALA A 241 -11.10 4.54 -3.36
C ALA A 241 -11.48 4.90 -4.80
N ARG A 242 -11.52 6.18 -5.15
CA ARG A 242 -11.75 6.67 -6.52
C ARG A 242 -10.71 6.14 -7.52
N LEU A 243 -9.43 6.12 -7.15
CA LEU A 243 -8.34 5.53 -7.95
C LEU A 243 -8.60 4.05 -8.25
N TRP A 244 -9.02 3.29 -7.24
CA TRP A 244 -9.23 1.85 -7.35
C TRP A 244 -10.56 1.49 -8.04
N GLN A 245 -11.57 2.35 -7.96
CA GLN A 245 -12.76 2.27 -8.81
C GLN A 245 -12.36 2.35 -10.30
N ALA A 246 -11.52 3.33 -10.65
CA ALA A 246 -10.99 3.45 -12.01
C ALA A 246 -10.17 2.21 -12.41
N ARG A 247 -9.40 1.64 -11.47
CA ARG A 247 -8.67 0.40 -11.72
C ARG A 247 -9.61 -0.76 -12.05
N CYS A 248 -10.76 -0.87 -11.39
CA CYS A 248 -11.76 -1.88 -11.71
C CYS A 248 -12.32 -1.73 -13.14
N PHE A 249 -12.55 -0.49 -13.60
CA PHE A 249 -12.95 -0.23 -14.99
C PHE A 249 -11.83 -0.55 -15.99
N GLN A 250 -10.58 -0.24 -15.63
CA GLN A 250 -9.42 -0.60 -16.44
C GLN A 250 -9.31 -2.13 -16.62
N GLU A 251 -9.47 -2.89 -15.55
CA GLU A 251 -9.31 -4.36 -15.57
C GLU A 251 -10.44 -5.09 -16.30
N GLN A 252 -11.63 -4.50 -16.42
CA GLN A 252 -12.69 -5.03 -17.30
C GLN A 252 -12.22 -5.11 -18.75
N GLY A 253 -11.28 -4.25 -19.17
CA GLY A 253 -10.54 -4.41 -20.42
C GLY A 253 -11.36 -4.16 -21.68
N ASP A 254 -12.48 -3.43 -21.58
CA ASP A 254 -13.25 -2.95 -22.72
C ASP A 254 -13.04 -1.45 -22.95
N GLY A 255 -13.31 -0.99 -24.18
CA GLY A 255 -13.08 0.40 -24.56
C GLY A 255 -13.90 1.42 -23.76
N GLN A 256 -15.04 1.04 -23.18
CA GLN A 256 -15.83 1.93 -22.32
C GLN A 256 -15.18 2.06 -20.93
N GLY A 257 -14.80 0.95 -20.33
CA GLY A 257 -14.05 0.90 -19.07
C GLY A 257 -12.75 1.70 -19.15
N ILE A 258 -11.99 1.56 -20.24
CA ILE A 258 -10.77 2.36 -20.46
C ILE A 258 -11.07 3.87 -20.52
N ARG A 259 -12.15 4.30 -21.19
CA ARG A 259 -12.53 5.72 -21.22
C ARG A 259 -12.92 6.24 -19.84
N ILE A 260 -13.70 5.48 -19.08
CA ILE A 260 -14.10 5.86 -17.72
C ILE A 260 -12.86 5.96 -16.81
N ALA A 261 -12.01 4.95 -16.84
CA ALA A 261 -10.77 4.92 -16.06
C ALA A 261 -9.88 6.14 -16.34
N LEU A 262 -9.67 6.48 -17.62
CA LEU A 262 -8.90 7.67 -18.01
C LEU A 262 -9.48 8.98 -17.44
N GLY A 263 -10.80 9.14 -17.47
CA GLY A 263 -11.47 10.32 -16.90
C GLY A 263 -11.22 10.46 -15.40
N ILE A 264 -11.32 9.35 -14.67
CA ILE A 264 -11.06 9.33 -13.22
C ILE A 264 -9.57 9.57 -12.91
N TYR A 265 -8.65 8.99 -13.67
CA TYR A 265 -7.23 9.25 -13.45
C TYR A 265 -6.87 10.71 -13.73
N SER A 266 -7.46 11.33 -14.76
CA SER A 266 -7.35 12.78 -14.99
C SER A 266 -7.85 13.59 -13.80
N GLU A 267 -9.04 13.28 -13.29
CA GLU A 267 -9.62 13.92 -12.10
C GLU A 267 -8.63 13.89 -10.92
N ILE A 268 -8.04 12.73 -10.62
CA ILE A 268 -7.06 12.56 -9.53
C ILE A 268 -5.80 13.40 -9.74
N LEU A 269 -5.29 13.46 -10.97
CA LEU A 269 -4.08 14.22 -11.30
C LEU A 269 -4.29 15.74 -11.17
N GLU A 270 -5.52 16.21 -11.38
CA GLU A 270 -5.90 17.62 -11.27
C GLU A 270 -6.06 18.10 -9.81
N HIS A 271 -6.17 17.20 -8.83
CA HIS A 271 -6.28 17.57 -7.42
C HIS A 271 -5.08 18.41 -6.95
N HIS A 272 -5.34 19.44 -6.15
CA HIS A 272 -4.29 20.26 -5.55
C HIS A 272 -3.66 19.57 -4.33
N GLY A 273 -2.43 19.93 -4.01
CA GLY A 273 -1.68 19.41 -2.86
C GLY A 273 -0.42 18.64 -3.25
N SER A 274 0.56 18.70 -2.34
CA SER A 274 1.92 18.17 -2.49
C SER A 274 2.39 17.41 -1.25
N SER A 275 1.46 16.97 -0.38
CA SER A 275 1.81 16.08 0.72
C SER A 275 2.37 14.76 0.16
N PRO A 276 3.27 14.06 0.88
CA PRO A 276 3.84 12.80 0.40
C PRO A 276 2.78 11.78 -0.05
N THR A 277 1.67 11.68 0.69
CA THR A 277 0.55 10.80 0.35
C THR A 277 -0.18 11.22 -0.92
N MET A 278 -0.39 12.53 -1.13
CA MET A 278 -1.01 13.02 -2.37
C MET A 278 -0.08 12.79 -3.57
N THR A 279 1.22 12.97 -3.39
CA THR A 279 2.22 12.69 -4.42
C THR A 279 2.23 11.21 -4.81
N ASP A 280 2.24 10.29 -3.83
CA ASP A 280 2.13 8.84 -4.11
C ASP A 280 0.82 8.50 -4.84
N LEU A 281 -0.31 9.08 -4.43
CA LEU A 281 -1.59 8.87 -5.10
C LEU A 281 -1.55 9.33 -6.58
N LYS A 282 -0.97 10.50 -6.86
CA LYS A 282 -0.82 11.02 -8.22
C LYS A 282 0.14 10.18 -9.06
N ASP A 283 1.27 9.75 -8.50
CA ASP A 283 2.22 8.88 -9.19
C ASP A 283 1.55 7.54 -9.58
N ARG A 284 0.69 6.99 -8.72
CA ARG A 284 -0.13 5.79 -9.03
C ARG A 284 -1.19 6.07 -10.10
N ALA A 285 -1.88 7.21 -10.02
CA ALA A 285 -2.88 7.62 -11.02
C ALA A 285 -2.25 7.76 -12.40
N LEU A 286 -1.11 8.46 -12.48
CA LEU A 286 -0.35 8.61 -13.72
C LEU A 286 0.06 7.24 -14.27
N ARG A 287 0.68 6.39 -13.45
CA ARG A 287 1.04 5.02 -13.85
C ARG A 287 -0.14 4.27 -14.48
N PHE A 288 -1.32 4.29 -13.85
CA PHE A 288 -2.49 3.59 -14.38
C PHE A 288 -3.07 4.23 -15.64
N ARG A 289 -3.04 5.57 -15.71
CA ARG A 289 -3.40 6.32 -16.90
C ARG A 289 -2.52 5.94 -18.09
N LEU A 290 -1.21 5.88 -17.93
CA LEU A 290 -0.28 5.49 -18.99
C LEU A 290 -0.54 4.07 -19.50
N VAL A 291 -0.89 3.13 -18.59
CA VAL A 291 -1.33 1.78 -18.99
C VAL A 291 -2.56 1.86 -19.90
N CYS A 292 -3.56 2.66 -19.54
CA CYS A 292 -4.78 2.83 -20.35
C CYS A 292 -4.49 3.42 -21.74
N LEU A 293 -3.64 4.44 -21.81
CA LEU A 293 -3.24 5.08 -23.07
C LEU A 293 -2.45 4.14 -23.99
N ASN A 294 -1.65 3.23 -23.41
CA ASN A 294 -0.91 2.19 -24.13
C ASN A 294 -1.76 1.02 -24.65
N THR A 295 -3.04 0.93 -24.27
CA THR A 295 -3.91 -0.17 -24.75
C THR A 295 -4.23 -0.05 -26.24
N ASP A 296 -4.61 -1.17 -26.86
CA ASP A 296 -5.13 -1.19 -28.23
C ASP A 296 -6.41 -0.37 -28.45
N PHE A 297 -7.14 -0.03 -27.39
CA PHE A 297 -8.33 0.82 -27.48
C PHE A 297 -8.00 2.30 -27.62
N ARG A 298 -6.84 2.74 -27.13
CA ARG A 298 -6.44 4.16 -27.12
C ARG A 298 -5.29 4.44 -28.06
N ARG A 299 -4.23 3.62 -28.00
CA ARG A 299 -3.02 3.72 -28.82
C ARG A 299 -2.41 5.12 -28.84
N ASP A 300 -2.54 5.85 -27.73
CA ASP A 300 -2.07 7.23 -27.63
C ASP A 300 -0.61 7.25 -27.13
N TYR A 301 0.25 6.58 -27.89
CA TYR A 301 1.64 6.36 -27.51
C TYR A 301 2.42 7.66 -27.39
N GLN A 302 2.07 8.68 -28.19
CA GLN A 302 2.70 9.99 -28.10
C GLN A 302 2.38 10.67 -26.77
N LEU A 303 1.13 10.63 -26.31
CA LEU A 303 0.77 11.19 -25.02
C LEU A 303 1.44 10.43 -23.87
N VAL A 304 1.57 9.10 -23.97
CA VAL A 304 2.33 8.33 -22.97
C VAL A 304 3.78 8.77 -22.90
N ILE A 305 4.44 8.94 -24.04
CA ILE A 305 5.83 9.40 -24.09
C ILE A 305 5.95 10.76 -23.41
N GLN A 306 5.09 11.71 -23.78
CA GLN A 306 5.11 13.06 -23.22
C GLN A 306 4.86 13.07 -21.71
N GLU A 307 3.75 12.50 -21.24
CA GLU A 307 3.38 12.52 -19.81
C GLU A 307 4.44 11.79 -18.95
N ALA A 308 5.03 10.71 -19.45
CA ALA A 308 6.09 9.99 -18.73
C ALA A 308 7.41 10.78 -18.69
N GLU A 309 7.83 11.38 -19.80
CA GLU A 309 9.05 12.21 -19.86
C GLU A 309 8.91 13.46 -18.99
N ASP A 310 7.78 14.15 -19.03
CA ASP A 310 7.47 15.30 -18.18
C ASP A 310 7.57 14.92 -16.68
N TRP A 311 7.00 13.77 -16.30
CA TRP A 311 7.09 13.26 -14.94
C TRP A 311 8.53 12.93 -14.52
N LEU A 312 9.30 12.27 -15.40
CA LEU A 312 10.70 11.92 -15.15
C LEU A 312 11.57 13.16 -14.94
N SER A 313 11.36 14.20 -15.74
CA SER A 313 12.07 15.48 -15.58
C SER A 313 11.71 16.18 -14.26
N ALA A 314 10.47 16.06 -13.79
CA ALA A 314 9.99 16.71 -12.57
C ALA A 314 10.23 15.91 -11.28
N SER A 315 10.51 14.60 -11.37
CA SER A 315 10.43 13.65 -10.23
C SER A 315 11.67 12.77 -10.06
N ASN A 316 12.87 13.34 -10.23
CA ASN A 316 14.14 12.61 -10.21
C ASN A 316 14.34 11.73 -8.95
N ASP A 317 13.88 12.20 -7.79
CA ASP A 317 13.98 11.53 -6.49
C ASP A 317 13.06 10.29 -6.35
N ARG A 318 12.04 10.18 -7.22
CA ARG A 318 11.04 9.10 -7.17
C ARG A 318 11.14 8.11 -8.31
N THR A 319 12.12 8.24 -9.19
CA THR A 319 12.32 7.37 -10.36
C THR A 319 12.50 5.90 -10.00
N THR A 320 13.07 5.60 -8.84
CA THR A 320 13.32 4.24 -8.33
C THR A 320 12.17 3.67 -7.49
N THR A 321 11.13 4.45 -7.22
CA THR A 321 9.93 3.95 -6.53
C THR A 321 9.18 2.94 -7.42
N THR A 322 8.31 2.12 -6.82
CA THR A 322 7.46 1.18 -7.57
C THR A 322 6.63 1.87 -8.67
N ALA A 323 6.13 3.08 -8.40
CA ALA A 323 5.41 3.87 -9.38
C ALA A 323 6.35 4.39 -10.49
N GLY A 324 7.50 4.95 -10.11
CA GLY A 324 8.50 5.47 -11.05
C GLY A 324 9.04 4.41 -12.01
N VAL A 325 9.39 3.23 -11.49
CA VAL A 325 9.82 2.07 -12.29
C VAL A 325 8.72 1.63 -13.26
N ALA A 326 7.46 1.63 -12.83
CA ALA A 326 6.33 1.27 -13.68
C ALA A 326 6.00 2.33 -14.73
N ILE A 327 6.14 3.62 -14.43
CA ILE A 327 6.00 4.73 -15.40
C ILE A 327 7.05 4.60 -16.49
N GLN A 328 8.32 4.39 -16.11
CA GLN A 328 9.40 4.14 -17.07
C GLN A 328 9.14 2.92 -17.95
N TRP A 329 8.57 1.84 -17.38
CA TRP A 329 8.17 0.68 -18.17
C TRP A 329 7.07 1.00 -19.19
N GLN A 330 6.08 1.83 -18.82
CA GLN A 330 5.06 2.28 -19.78
C GLN A 330 5.65 3.16 -20.89
N LEU A 331 6.66 3.98 -20.57
CA LEU A 331 7.41 4.74 -21.57
C LEU A 331 8.12 3.81 -22.56
N CYS A 332 8.80 2.75 -22.10
CA CYS A 332 9.42 1.76 -22.99
C CYS A 332 8.41 1.13 -23.96
N LEU A 333 7.26 0.72 -23.45
CA LEU A 333 6.20 0.12 -24.26
C LEU A 333 5.64 1.10 -25.31
N ALA A 334 5.47 2.37 -24.93
CA ALA A 334 4.99 3.40 -25.85
C ALA A 334 6.00 3.70 -26.96
N LEU A 335 7.29 3.77 -26.62
CA LEU A 335 8.38 3.97 -27.59
C LEU A 335 8.45 2.82 -28.60
N GLU A 336 8.43 1.56 -28.12
CA GLU A 336 8.42 0.36 -28.98
C GLU A 336 7.17 0.33 -29.87
N SER A 337 5.99 0.59 -29.30
CA SER A 337 4.72 0.59 -30.04
C SER A 337 4.65 1.70 -31.08
N LYS A 338 5.14 2.90 -30.75
CA LYS A 338 5.19 4.02 -31.68
C LYS A 338 6.18 3.75 -32.82
N ALA A 339 7.31 3.10 -32.55
CA ALA A 339 8.26 2.70 -33.60
C ALA A 339 7.65 1.72 -34.62
N ALA A 340 6.63 0.95 -34.24
CA ALA A 340 5.90 0.07 -35.14
C ALA A 340 4.93 0.80 -36.09
N ALA A 341 4.72 2.11 -35.92
CA ALA A 341 3.84 2.89 -36.78
C ALA A 341 4.35 2.96 -38.23
N LYS A 342 3.43 2.79 -39.19
CA LYS A 342 3.75 2.61 -40.62
C LYS A 342 4.26 3.89 -41.30
N ASP A 343 3.87 5.04 -40.77
CA ASP A 343 4.13 6.39 -41.26
C ASP A 343 5.48 6.98 -40.84
N LEU A 344 6.23 6.31 -39.97
CA LEU A 344 7.56 6.74 -39.56
C LEU A 344 8.64 6.34 -40.57
N SER A 345 9.61 7.23 -40.76
CA SER A 345 10.83 6.93 -41.52
C SER A 345 11.70 5.89 -40.79
N PRO A 346 12.56 5.13 -41.48
CA PRO A 346 13.47 4.18 -40.84
C PRO A 346 14.32 4.81 -39.73
N GLU A 347 14.76 6.06 -39.93
CA GLU A 347 15.55 6.82 -38.97
C GLU A 347 14.76 7.11 -37.69
N GLN A 348 13.51 7.59 -37.82
CA GLN A 348 12.64 7.88 -36.69
C GLN A 348 12.29 6.62 -35.90
N ARG A 349 12.11 5.48 -36.58
CA ARG A 349 11.91 4.19 -35.92
C ARG A 349 13.12 3.81 -35.08
N LEU A 350 14.32 3.92 -35.64
CA LEU A 350 15.56 3.58 -34.94
C LEU A 350 15.80 4.46 -33.71
N ASP A 351 15.53 5.77 -33.79
CA ASP A 351 15.63 6.69 -32.64
C ASP A 351 14.70 6.26 -31.47
N LEU A 352 13.44 5.94 -31.78
CA LEU A 352 12.49 5.46 -30.78
C LEU A 352 12.92 4.13 -30.16
N LEU A 353 13.39 3.17 -30.97
CA LEU A 353 13.88 1.89 -30.48
C LEU A 353 15.16 2.04 -29.63
N GLN A 354 16.06 2.96 -30.00
CA GLN A 354 17.25 3.26 -29.22
C GLN A 354 16.89 3.86 -27.86
N LYS A 355 15.91 4.77 -27.81
CA LYS A 355 15.37 5.30 -26.54
C LYS A 355 14.73 4.21 -25.70
N ALA A 356 13.92 3.33 -26.30
CA ALA A 356 13.30 2.21 -25.60
C ALA A 356 14.37 1.27 -25.02
N HIS A 357 15.42 0.95 -25.79
CA HIS A 357 16.54 0.13 -25.37
C HIS A 357 17.30 0.74 -24.19
N ALA A 358 17.68 2.02 -24.28
CA ALA A 358 18.40 2.71 -23.21
C ALA A 358 17.61 2.70 -21.88
N ARG A 359 16.29 2.89 -21.95
CA ARG A 359 15.41 2.83 -20.77
C ARG A 359 15.24 1.40 -20.26
N ALA A 360 15.04 0.42 -21.13
CA ALA A 360 14.98 -0.99 -20.75
C ALA A 360 16.28 -1.44 -20.08
N TYR A 361 17.44 -0.95 -20.53
CA TYR A 361 18.73 -1.22 -19.90
C TYR A 361 18.78 -0.69 -18.46
N GLN A 362 18.30 0.53 -18.21
CA GLN A 362 18.19 1.04 -16.83
C GLN A 362 17.27 0.17 -15.96
N LEU A 363 16.14 -0.27 -16.54
CA LEU A 363 15.15 -1.09 -15.85
C LEU A 363 15.57 -2.54 -15.63
N SER A 364 16.52 -3.09 -16.39
CA SER A 364 16.99 -4.47 -16.18
C SER A 364 17.70 -4.65 -14.83
N TRP A 365 18.20 -3.55 -14.25
CA TRP A 365 18.80 -3.52 -12.91
C TRP A 365 17.77 -3.36 -11.78
N SER A 366 16.50 -3.13 -12.13
CA SER A 366 15.41 -3.11 -11.15
C SER A 366 15.10 -4.53 -10.64
N ARG A 367 14.06 -4.69 -9.83
CA ARG A 367 13.67 -5.99 -9.24
C ARG A 367 12.32 -6.46 -9.74
N GLY A 368 12.09 -7.76 -9.60
CA GLY A 368 10.81 -8.41 -9.91
C GLY A 368 10.49 -8.47 -11.40
N ALA A 369 9.19 -8.50 -11.70
CA ALA A 369 8.69 -8.73 -13.06
C ALA A 369 9.14 -7.67 -14.09
N THR A 370 9.34 -6.42 -13.67
CA THR A 370 9.78 -5.35 -14.58
C THR A 370 11.18 -5.59 -15.11
N ALA A 371 12.12 -6.02 -14.27
CA ALA A 371 13.48 -6.33 -14.69
C ALA A 371 13.52 -7.47 -15.71
N ARG A 372 12.71 -8.52 -15.49
CA ARG A 372 12.57 -9.63 -16.44
C ARG A 372 12.04 -9.15 -17.80
N ARG A 373 10.96 -8.38 -17.79
CA ARG A 373 10.35 -7.82 -19.02
C ARG A 373 11.28 -6.84 -19.75
N ALA A 374 12.05 -6.06 -19.00
CA ALA A 374 13.06 -5.17 -19.56
C ALA A 374 14.18 -5.97 -20.25
N THR A 375 14.69 -7.03 -19.62
CA THR A 375 15.65 -7.96 -20.23
C THR A 375 15.10 -8.62 -21.49
N GLU A 376 13.86 -9.07 -21.48
CA GLU A 376 13.19 -9.62 -22.67
C GLU A 376 13.09 -8.58 -23.81
N MET A 377 12.82 -7.31 -23.48
CA MET A 377 12.83 -6.23 -24.46
C MET A 377 14.23 -5.99 -25.03
N LEU A 378 15.27 -5.96 -24.19
CA LEU A 378 16.66 -5.83 -24.64
C LEU A 378 17.05 -6.94 -25.61
N GLN A 379 16.68 -8.19 -25.32
CA GLN A 379 16.93 -9.33 -26.21
C GLN A 379 16.29 -9.15 -27.59
N ARG A 380 15.12 -8.51 -27.67
CA ARG A 380 14.46 -8.20 -28.95
C ARG A 380 15.10 -7.02 -29.68
N LEU A 381 15.46 -5.97 -28.94
CA LEU A 381 15.89 -4.69 -29.53
C LEU A 381 17.39 -4.68 -29.89
N THR A 382 18.24 -5.34 -29.12
CA THR A 382 19.70 -5.34 -29.33
C THR A 382 20.09 -5.78 -30.75
N PRO A 383 19.62 -6.93 -31.29
CA PRO A 383 20.01 -7.35 -32.64
C PRO A 383 19.58 -6.37 -33.73
N VAL A 384 18.42 -5.71 -33.57
CA VAL A 384 17.90 -4.72 -34.52
C VAL A 384 18.79 -3.47 -34.54
N LEU A 385 19.20 -3.01 -33.36
CA LEU A 385 20.02 -1.81 -33.22
C LEU A 385 21.48 -2.05 -33.63
N GLU A 386 22.04 -3.22 -33.35
CA GLU A 386 23.38 -3.62 -33.82
C GLU A 386 23.45 -3.68 -35.36
N GLN A 387 22.46 -4.30 -36.01
CA GLN A 387 22.40 -4.36 -37.47
C GLN A 387 22.32 -2.97 -38.11
N ALA A 388 21.70 -2.02 -37.42
CA ALA A 388 21.60 -0.63 -37.85
C ALA A 388 22.79 0.25 -37.43
N GLY A 389 23.80 -0.31 -36.75
CA GLY A 389 24.98 0.44 -36.28
C GLY A 389 24.67 1.49 -35.21
N ARG A 390 23.61 1.29 -34.42
CA ARG A 390 23.17 2.24 -33.35
C ARG A 390 23.81 1.98 -32.00
N ILE A 391 24.26 0.75 -31.78
CA ILE A 391 24.94 0.29 -30.57
C ILE A 391 26.06 -0.64 -30.99
N ASP A 392 27.13 -0.66 -30.20
CA ASP A 392 28.27 -1.56 -30.41
C ASP A 392 27.89 -3.01 -30.03
N LYS A 393 28.57 -3.97 -30.66
CA LYS A 393 28.43 -5.41 -30.38
C LYS A 393 29.00 -5.81 -29.03
#